data_AF-A0A561C5R0-F1
#
_entry.id   AF-A0A561C5R0-F1
#
_cell.length_a   1.000
_cell.length_b   1.000
_cell.length_c   1.000
_cell.angle_alpha   90.00
_cell.angle_beta   90.00
_cell.angle_gamma   90.00
#
_symmetry.space_group_name_H-M   'P 1'
#
loop_
_entity.id
_entity.type
_entity.pdbx_description
1 polymer ?
#
loop_
_entity_poly.entity_id
_entity_poly.type
_entity_poly.pdbx_seq_one_letter_code
_entity_poly.pdbx_strand_id
1 'polypeptide(L)'
;MNTELSRLAAEVGLNDPRQASLRLAFGLACADRIGHLLEDPRAIEGLAVAHAFLDGKADEAALKAARAELAAVANGHRGSNSIDGSAHAAVSATYAVANALASRALEAASYAAYAAVYAYGGYAITDPTAFEDEFAWQVQTLKALAQPNAKASLADPA
;
A
#
# COMPACT_ATOMS: atom_id res chain seq x y z
N MET A 1 6.79 -13.59 3.09
CA MET A 1 5.46 -13.18 3.63
C MET A 1 5.63 -12.79 5.08
N ASN A 2 5.09 -11.65 5.50
CA ASN A 2 5.29 -11.08 6.84
C ASN A 2 4.29 -11.67 7.86
N THR A 3 4.71 -12.71 8.58
CA THR A 3 3.84 -13.42 9.53
C THR A 3 3.43 -12.55 10.72
N GLU A 4 4.31 -11.66 11.20
CA GLU A 4 3.96 -10.74 12.30
C GLU A 4 2.86 -9.76 11.86
N LEU A 5 2.95 -9.22 10.65
CA LEU A 5 1.92 -8.36 10.09
C LEU A 5 0.58 -9.09 9.97
N SER A 6 0.58 -10.34 9.49
CA SER A 6 -0.63 -11.16 9.40
C SER A 6 -1.29 -11.36 10.78
N ARG A 7 -0.49 -11.64 11.82
CA ARG A 7 -0.99 -11.77 13.19
C ARG A 7 -1.59 -10.45 13.69
N LEU A 8 -0.87 -9.34 13.55
CA LEU A 8 -1.33 -8.03 13.99
C LEU A 8 -2.61 -7.60 13.26
N ALA A 9 -2.69 -7.84 11.94
CA ALA A 9 -3.88 -7.51 11.14
C ALA A 9 -5.12 -8.27 11.63
N ALA A 10 -4.96 -9.52 12.08
CA ALA A 10 -6.04 -10.26 12.72
C ALA A 10 -6.42 -9.67 14.08
N GLU A 11 -5.44 -9.29 14.90
CA GLU A 11 -5.66 -8.71 16.24
C GLU A 11 -6.42 -7.38 16.19
N VAL A 12 -6.09 -6.50 15.25
CA VAL A 12 -6.77 -5.20 15.08
C VAL A 12 -8.07 -5.31 14.26
N GLY A 13 -8.40 -6.50 13.78
CA GLY A 13 -9.57 -6.76 12.95
C GLY A 13 -9.51 -6.01 11.61
N LEU A 14 -8.35 -5.91 10.97
CA LEU A 14 -8.13 -5.11 9.75
C LEU A 14 -9.13 -5.44 8.61
N ASN A 15 -9.59 -6.69 8.54
CA ASN A 15 -10.55 -7.14 7.53
C ASN A 15 -12.01 -6.90 7.92
N ASP A 16 -12.30 -6.42 9.13
CA ASP A 16 -13.63 -6.01 9.54
C ASP A 16 -14.12 -4.84 8.67
N PRO A 17 -15.36 -4.85 8.14
CA PRO A 17 -15.92 -3.73 7.39
C PRO A 17 -15.86 -2.39 8.14
N ARG A 18 -15.93 -2.40 9.47
CA ARG A 18 -15.83 -1.21 10.33
C ARG A 18 -14.43 -0.58 10.29
N GLN A 19 -13.41 -1.34 9.89
CA GLN A 19 -12.03 -0.89 9.77
C GLN A 19 -11.67 -0.47 8.33
N ALA A 20 -12.64 -0.18 7.47
CA ALA A 20 -12.39 0.20 6.08
C ALA A 20 -11.38 1.36 5.93
N SER A 21 -11.49 2.40 6.76
CA SER A 21 -10.56 3.54 6.75
C SER A 21 -9.16 3.15 7.22
N LEU A 22 -9.02 2.33 8.27
CA LEU A 22 -7.72 1.82 8.74
C LEU A 22 -7.06 0.95 7.65
N ARG A 23 -7.85 0.08 7.02
CA ARG A 23 -7.38 -0.82 5.95
C ARG A 23 -6.90 -0.03 4.74
N LEU A 24 -7.65 0.99 4.31
CA LEU A 24 -7.21 1.87 3.24
C LEU A 24 -5.96 2.64 3.64
N ALA A 25 -5.94 3.29 4.81
CA ALA A 25 -4.79 4.06 5.30
C ALA A 25 -3.51 3.22 5.38
N PHE A 26 -3.59 2.00 5.89
CA PHE A 26 -2.44 1.10 5.96
C PHE A 26 -1.96 0.66 4.57
N GLY A 27 -2.88 0.29 3.68
CA GLY A 27 -2.53 -0.05 2.30
C GLY A 27 -1.86 1.10 1.56
N LEU A 28 -2.36 2.34 1.74
CA LEU A 28 -1.77 3.54 1.13
C LEU A 28 -0.41 3.87 1.73
N ALA A 29 -0.23 3.78 3.05
CA ALA A 29 1.08 4.01 3.64
C ALA A 29 2.14 3.07 3.06
N CYS A 30 1.79 1.79 2.83
CA CYS A 30 2.68 0.84 2.15
C CYS A 30 2.97 1.26 0.71
N ALA A 31 1.97 1.72 -0.03
CA ALA A 31 2.13 2.19 -1.40
C ALA A 31 2.96 3.50 -1.48
N ASP A 32 2.80 4.42 -0.54
CA ASP A 32 3.55 5.68 -0.50
C ASP A 32 5.05 5.45 -0.39
N ARG A 33 5.44 4.48 0.44
CA ARG A 33 6.84 4.12 0.66
C ARG A 33 7.56 3.74 -0.63
N ILE A 34 6.83 3.15 -1.59
CA ILE A 34 7.32 2.75 -2.91
C ILE A 34 6.81 3.65 -4.03
N GLY A 35 6.15 4.78 -3.71
CA GLY A 35 5.52 5.65 -4.70
C GLY A 35 6.50 6.24 -5.70
N HIS A 36 7.77 6.40 -5.30
CA HIS A 36 8.87 6.83 -6.17
C HIS A 36 9.24 5.83 -7.27
N LEU A 37 8.75 4.58 -7.19
CA LEU A 37 8.93 3.53 -8.19
C LEU A 37 7.78 3.46 -9.20
N LEU A 38 6.71 4.25 -9.01
CA LEU A 38 5.58 4.29 -9.93
C LEU A 38 5.97 5.01 -11.22
N GLU A 39 5.68 4.39 -12.36
CA GLU A 39 5.97 4.94 -13.69
C GLU A 39 4.70 5.35 -14.45
N ASP A 40 3.59 4.60 -14.30
CA ASP A 40 2.35 4.91 -15.00
C ASP A 40 1.65 6.10 -14.33
N PRO A 41 1.40 7.22 -15.06
CA PRO A 41 0.74 8.40 -14.50
C PRO A 41 -0.62 8.09 -13.87
N ARG A 42 -1.33 7.08 -14.37
CA ARG A 42 -2.65 6.68 -13.85
C ARG A 42 -2.52 6.00 -12.50
N ALA A 43 -1.43 5.27 -12.26
CA ALA A 43 -1.15 4.69 -10.95
C ALA A 43 -0.80 5.76 -9.91
N ILE A 44 -0.02 6.78 -10.31
CA ILE A 44 0.28 7.96 -9.49
C ILE A 44 -1.00 8.73 -9.17
N GLU A 45 -1.86 8.95 -10.17
CA GLU A 45 -3.16 9.62 -9.98
C GLU A 45 -4.09 8.84 -9.04
N GLY A 46 -4.19 7.51 -9.19
CA GLY A 46 -4.98 6.68 -8.29
C GLY A 46 -4.50 6.73 -6.83
N LEU A 47 -3.19 6.78 -6.62
CA LEU A 47 -2.61 7.00 -5.29
C LEU A 47 -3.01 8.37 -4.73
N ALA A 48 -2.94 9.43 -5.54
CA ALA A 48 -3.34 10.77 -5.14
C ALA A 48 -4.85 10.87 -4.80
N VAL A 49 -5.71 10.24 -5.60
CA VAL A 49 -7.17 10.18 -5.33
C VAL A 49 -7.45 9.45 -4.01
N ALA A 50 -6.73 8.38 -3.72
CA ALA A 50 -6.91 7.63 -2.47
C ALA A 50 -6.56 8.47 -1.23
N HIS A 51 -5.49 9.27 -1.31
CA HIS A 51 -5.15 10.27 -0.28
C HIS A 51 -6.22 11.34 -0.15
N ALA A 52 -6.68 11.90 -1.28
CA ALA A 52 -7.75 12.90 -1.28
C ALA A 52 -9.03 12.35 -0.64
N PHE A 53 -9.36 11.08 -0.83
CA PHE A 53 -10.50 10.44 -0.18
C PHE A 53 -10.31 10.33 1.35
N LEU A 54 -9.14 9.90 1.84
CA LEU A 54 -8.86 9.85 3.28
C LEU A 54 -8.87 11.24 3.93
N ASP A 55 -8.49 12.27 3.19
CA ASP A 55 -8.56 13.68 3.60
C ASP A 55 -9.97 14.28 3.52
N GLY A 56 -10.97 13.54 3.02
CA GLY A 56 -12.34 14.04 2.80
C GLY A 56 -12.47 15.04 1.63
N LYS A 57 -11.47 15.11 0.74
CA LYS A 57 -11.42 15.98 -0.45
C LYS A 57 -11.90 15.30 -1.73
N ALA A 58 -12.06 13.98 -1.72
CA ALA A 58 -12.66 13.19 -2.80
C ALA A 58 -13.79 12.32 -2.24
N ASP A 59 -14.76 11.98 -3.07
CA ASP A 59 -15.91 11.17 -2.70
C ASP A 59 -15.73 9.68 -3.05
N GLU A 60 -16.69 8.86 -2.64
CA GLU A 60 -16.70 7.41 -2.91
C GLU A 60 -16.76 7.11 -4.42
N ALA A 61 -17.37 8.00 -5.22
CA ALA A 61 -17.44 7.83 -6.67
C ALA A 61 -16.05 7.98 -7.32
N ALA A 62 -15.29 9.00 -6.92
CA ALA A 62 -13.90 9.20 -7.34
C ALA A 62 -13.02 8.02 -6.91
N LEU A 63 -13.13 7.56 -5.65
CA LEU A 63 -12.38 6.39 -5.18
C LEU A 63 -12.73 5.12 -5.97
N LYS A 64 -14.01 4.91 -6.27
CA LYS A 64 -14.47 3.77 -7.08
C LYS A 64 -13.94 3.83 -8.51
N ALA A 65 -13.89 5.01 -9.13
CA ALA A 65 -13.32 5.20 -10.46
C ALA A 65 -11.82 4.90 -10.47
N ALA A 66 -11.07 5.47 -9.52
CA ALA A 66 -9.63 5.22 -9.37
C ALA A 66 -9.33 3.72 -9.17
N ARG A 67 -10.12 3.02 -8.34
CA ARG A 67 -10.00 1.57 -8.16
C ARG A 67 -10.20 0.79 -9.46
N ALA A 68 -11.20 1.18 -10.27
CA ALA A 68 -11.47 0.50 -11.54
C ALA A 68 -10.33 0.72 -12.55
N GLU A 69 -9.83 1.95 -12.64
CA GLU A 69 -8.69 2.28 -13.52
C GLU A 69 -7.45 1.51 -13.08
N LEU A 70 -7.08 1.54 -11.79
CA LEU A 70 -5.89 0.85 -11.30
C LEU A 70 -5.94 -0.67 -11.48
N ALA A 71 -7.13 -1.27 -11.37
CA ALA A 71 -7.31 -2.67 -11.71
C ALA A 71 -7.01 -2.95 -13.19
N ALA A 72 -7.44 -2.07 -14.10
CA ALA A 72 -7.14 -2.19 -15.53
C ALA A 72 -5.65 -1.98 -15.81
N VAL A 73 -5.02 -0.97 -15.20
CA VAL A 73 -3.58 -0.70 -15.33
C VAL A 73 -2.76 -1.90 -14.87
N ALA A 74 -3.00 -2.39 -13.64
CA ALA A 74 -2.26 -3.52 -13.08
C ALA A 74 -2.40 -4.78 -13.95
N ASN A 75 -3.60 -5.09 -14.44
CA ASN A 75 -3.84 -6.25 -15.32
C ASN A 75 -3.28 -6.06 -16.75
N GLY A 76 -2.98 -4.82 -17.14
CA GLY A 76 -2.40 -4.48 -18.45
C GLY A 76 -0.87 -4.56 -18.49
N HIS A 77 -0.19 -4.65 -17.34
CA HIS A 77 1.26 -4.79 -17.30
C HIS A 77 1.69 -6.15 -17.90
N ARG A 78 2.20 -6.11 -19.13
CA ARG A 78 3.03 -7.20 -19.65
C ARG A 78 4.28 -7.20 -18.78
N GLY A 79 4.47 -8.24 -17.96
CA GLY A 79 5.61 -8.38 -17.06
C GLY A 79 6.93 -7.95 -17.72
N SER A 80 7.83 -7.40 -16.92
CA SER A 80 9.06 -6.80 -17.43
C SER A 80 10.08 -7.83 -17.91
N ASN A 81 10.76 -7.54 -19.03
CA ASN A 81 11.96 -8.27 -19.47
C ASN A 81 13.25 -7.64 -18.91
N SER A 82 13.17 -6.73 -17.93
CA SER A 82 14.36 -6.04 -17.43
C SER A 82 15.28 -6.97 -16.66
N ILE A 83 16.54 -6.97 -17.07
CA ILE A 83 17.62 -7.80 -16.52
C ILE A 83 18.06 -7.29 -15.14
N ASP A 84 17.89 -5.99 -14.87
CA ASP A 84 18.32 -5.34 -13.62
C ASP A 84 17.26 -5.34 -12.50
N GLY A 85 16.02 -5.78 -12.79
CA GLY A 85 14.91 -5.82 -11.84
C GLY A 85 14.14 -4.51 -11.66
N SER A 86 14.59 -3.38 -12.23
CA SER A 86 13.94 -2.06 -12.06
C SER A 86 12.47 -2.05 -12.50
N ALA A 87 12.19 -2.57 -13.69
CA ALA A 87 10.82 -2.62 -14.19
C ALA A 87 9.96 -3.71 -13.53
N HIS A 88 10.54 -4.65 -12.76
CA HIS A 88 9.75 -5.50 -11.87
C HIS A 88 9.33 -4.73 -10.61
N ALA A 89 10.20 -3.83 -10.11
CA ALA A 89 9.87 -2.93 -9.01
C ALA A 89 8.67 -2.03 -9.36
N ALA A 90 8.68 -1.43 -10.56
CA ALA A 90 7.58 -0.59 -11.04
C ALA A 90 6.25 -1.36 -11.19
N VAL A 91 6.30 -2.59 -11.74
CA VAL A 91 5.11 -3.47 -11.83
C VAL A 91 4.56 -3.79 -10.43
N SER A 92 5.43 -4.22 -9.51
CA SER A 92 5.03 -4.50 -8.12
C SER A 92 4.48 -3.26 -7.42
N ALA A 93 5.05 -2.08 -7.68
CA ALA A 93 4.56 -0.81 -7.16
C ALA A 93 3.12 -0.52 -7.61
N THR A 94 2.83 -0.68 -8.91
CA THR A 94 1.47 -0.55 -9.45
C THR A 94 0.50 -1.54 -8.79
N TYR A 95 0.90 -2.81 -8.63
CA TYR A 95 0.08 -3.80 -7.93
C TYR A 95 -0.15 -3.45 -6.46
N ALA A 96 0.80 -2.83 -5.78
CA ALA A 96 0.62 -2.38 -4.40
C ALA A 96 -0.51 -1.33 -4.32
N VAL A 97 -0.50 -0.31 -5.19
CA VAL A 97 -1.55 0.72 -5.26
C VAL A 97 -2.90 0.09 -5.60
N ALA A 98 -2.95 -0.78 -6.61
CA ALA A 98 -4.18 -1.45 -7.02
C ALA A 98 -4.80 -2.29 -5.90
N ASN A 99 -3.98 -3.03 -5.14
CA ASN A 99 -4.47 -3.82 -4.00
C ASN A 99 -4.91 -2.92 -2.83
N ALA A 100 -4.23 -1.80 -2.57
CA ALA A 100 -4.66 -0.85 -1.55
C ALA A 100 -6.06 -0.30 -1.85
N LEU A 101 -6.28 0.17 -3.08
CA LEU A 101 -7.59 0.64 -3.54
C LEU A 101 -8.66 -0.47 -3.56
N ALA A 102 -8.26 -1.71 -3.81
CA ALA A 102 -9.16 -2.88 -3.77
C ALA A 102 -9.48 -3.37 -2.35
N SER A 103 -9.09 -2.63 -1.29
CA SER A 103 -9.26 -3.06 0.11
C SER A 103 -8.52 -4.37 0.45
N ARG A 104 -7.40 -4.64 -0.22
CA ARG A 104 -6.53 -5.80 -0.03
C ARG A 104 -5.19 -5.37 0.57
N ALA A 105 -5.23 -4.92 1.82
CA ALA A 105 -4.10 -4.20 2.42
C ALA A 105 -2.88 -5.10 2.70
N LEU A 106 -3.07 -6.40 2.97
CA LEU A 106 -1.96 -7.34 3.17
C LEU A 106 -1.25 -7.69 1.86
N GLU A 107 -2.02 -7.79 0.78
CA GLU A 107 -1.50 -7.94 -0.58
C GLU A 107 -0.76 -6.67 -1.00
N ALA A 108 -1.31 -5.49 -0.72
CA ALA A 108 -0.65 -4.21 -0.97
C ALA A 108 0.71 -4.12 -0.25
N ALA A 109 0.74 -4.46 1.05
CA ALA A 109 1.97 -4.52 1.84
C ALA A 109 2.98 -5.53 1.28
N SER A 110 2.50 -6.70 0.84
CA SER A 110 3.37 -7.72 0.24
C SER A 110 4.01 -7.21 -1.06
N TYR A 111 3.21 -6.65 -1.98
CA TYR A 111 3.72 -6.08 -3.23
C TYR A 111 4.65 -4.88 -3.00
N ALA A 112 4.36 -4.03 -2.03
CA ALA A 112 5.24 -2.93 -1.65
C ALA A 112 6.59 -3.46 -1.16
N ALA A 113 6.60 -4.52 -0.35
CA ALA A 113 7.86 -5.11 0.10
C ALA A 113 8.67 -5.74 -1.04
N TYR A 114 8.00 -6.43 -1.96
CA TYR A 114 8.66 -6.91 -3.17
C TYR A 114 9.23 -5.76 -4.01
N ALA A 115 8.47 -4.69 -4.23
CA ALA A 115 8.93 -3.54 -5.01
C ALA A 115 10.17 -2.89 -4.38
N ALA A 116 10.19 -2.71 -3.06
CA ALA A 116 11.33 -2.15 -2.33
C ALA A 116 12.60 -3.01 -2.48
N VAL A 117 12.49 -4.34 -2.35
CA VAL A 117 13.62 -5.26 -2.51
C VAL A 117 14.08 -5.35 -3.97
N TYR A 118 13.16 -5.38 -4.93
CA TYR A 118 13.50 -5.34 -6.36
C TYR A 118 14.29 -4.07 -6.72
N ALA A 119 13.92 -2.92 -6.15
CA ALA A 119 14.60 -1.65 -6.40
C ALA A 119 16.02 -1.61 -5.81
N TYR A 120 16.27 -2.31 -4.70
CA TYR A 120 17.62 -2.51 -4.15
C TYR A 120 18.46 -3.45 -5.03
N GLY A 121 17.81 -4.45 -5.64
CA GLY A 121 18.39 -5.29 -6.69
C GLY A 121 17.72 -6.66 -6.74
N GLY A 122 17.39 -7.14 -7.94
CA GLY A 122 16.65 -8.39 -8.13
C GLY A 122 17.29 -9.65 -7.52
N TYR A 123 18.59 -9.65 -7.25
CA TYR A 123 19.29 -10.76 -6.59
C TYR A 123 18.87 -10.95 -5.13
N ALA A 124 18.46 -9.87 -4.44
CA ALA A 124 18.11 -9.88 -3.03
C ALA A 124 16.74 -10.54 -2.73
N ILE A 125 15.94 -10.85 -3.75
CA ILE A 125 14.59 -11.42 -3.57
C ILE A 125 14.63 -12.84 -3.02
N THR A 126 15.69 -13.57 -3.35
CA THR A 126 15.89 -14.94 -2.82
C THR A 126 16.43 -14.93 -1.39
N ASP A 127 16.83 -13.77 -0.88
CA ASP A 127 17.30 -13.59 0.49
C ASP A 127 16.15 -13.10 1.38
N PRO A 128 15.63 -13.93 2.29
CA PRO A 128 14.57 -13.52 3.19
C PRO A 128 14.97 -12.34 4.09
N THR A 129 16.25 -12.16 4.39
CA THR A 129 16.74 -11.10 5.27
C THR A 129 16.61 -9.72 4.62
N ALA A 130 16.58 -9.65 3.28
CA ALA A 130 16.37 -8.41 2.53
C ALA A 130 15.00 -7.76 2.78
N PHE A 131 14.03 -8.51 3.32
CA PHE A 131 12.69 -8.03 3.62
C PHE A 131 12.52 -7.57 5.08
N GLU A 132 13.49 -7.82 5.96
CA GLU A 132 13.32 -7.62 7.41
C GLU A 132 12.99 -6.17 7.78
N ASP A 133 13.74 -5.21 7.23
CA ASP A 133 13.52 -3.77 7.48
C ASP A 133 12.12 -3.33 7.05
N GLU A 134 11.70 -3.81 5.88
CA GLU A 134 10.39 -3.49 5.32
C GLU A 134 9.26 -4.12 6.13
N PHE A 135 9.44 -5.38 6.53
CA PHE A 135 8.47 -6.09 7.35
C PHE A 135 8.33 -5.46 8.74
N ALA A 136 9.44 -5.07 9.36
CA ALA A 136 9.43 -4.36 10.63
C ALA A 136 8.72 -3.02 10.50
N TRP A 137 9.01 -2.24 9.45
CA TRP A 137 8.35 -0.97 9.19
C TRP A 137 6.83 -1.14 9.01
N GLN A 138 6.38 -2.10 8.21
CA GLN A 138 4.95 -2.36 7.97
C GLN A 138 4.19 -2.67 9.27
N VAL A 139 4.79 -3.50 10.14
CA VAL A 139 4.23 -3.83 11.44
C VAL A 139 4.09 -2.57 12.30
N GLN A 140 5.14 -1.75 12.39
CA GLN A 140 5.10 -0.53 13.20
C GLN A 140 4.08 0.48 12.67
N THR A 141 4.00 0.64 11.36
CA THR A 141 3.00 1.50 10.71
C THR A 141 1.58 1.04 11.01
N LEU A 142 1.28 -0.26 10.90
CA LEU A 142 -0.05 -0.77 11.26
C LEU A 142 -0.34 -0.58 12.76
N LYS A 143 0.63 -0.84 13.64
CA LYS A 143 0.49 -0.58 15.09
C LYS A 143 0.15 0.90 15.34
N ALA A 144 0.86 1.83 14.72
CA ALA A 144 0.64 3.26 14.88
C ALA A 144 -0.73 3.70 14.35
N LEU A 145 -1.12 3.24 13.17
CA LEU A 145 -2.42 3.59 12.57
C LEU A 145 -3.61 2.99 13.33
N ALA A 146 -3.44 1.80 13.93
CA ALA A 146 -4.47 1.12 14.68
C ALA A 146 -4.64 1.65 16.12
N GLN A 147 -3.71 2.49 16.60
CA GLN A 147 -3.91 3.16 17.88
C GLN A 147 -5.16 4.06 17.76
N PRO A 148 -6.12 3.93 18.71
CA PRO A 148 -7.27 4.82 18.73
C PRO A 148 -6.75 6.24 18.87
N ASN A 149 -6.90 7.02 17.80
CA ASN A 149 -6.28 8.31 17.67
C ASN A 149 -6.46 9.16 18.94
N ALA A 150 -5.36 9.73 19.40
CA ALA A 150 -5.30 11.03 20.06
C ALA A 150 -5.78 12.16 19.12
N LYS A 151 -6.92 11.95 18.43
CA LYS A 151 -7.75 12.93 17.72
C LYS A 151 -8.89 13.40 18.64
N ALA A 152 -8.55 13.62 19.92
CA ALA A 152 -9.40 14.32 20.89
C ALA A 152 -8.76 15.66 21.35
N SER A 153 -7.79 16.21 20.61
CA SER A 153 -7.10 17.45 20.98
C SER A 153 -7.20 18.59 19.96
N LEU A 154 -8.08 18.50 18.96
CA LEU A 154 -8.36 19.62 18.04
C LEU A 154 -9.85 19.93 17.90
N ALA A 155 -10.65 19.59 18.92
CA ALA A 155 -11.94 20.22 19.16
C ALA A 155 -11.89 20.85 20.56
N ASP A 156 -11.96 22.18 20.59
CA ASP A 156 -11.79 23.12 21.72
C ASP A 156 -12.53 22.75 23.02
N PRO A 157 -12.09 23.32 24.16
CA PRO A 157 -12.81 24.51 24.64
C PRO A 157 -11.91 25.57 25.30
N ALA A 158 -11.94 26.80 24.78
CA ALA A 158 -12.37 28.03 25.47
C ALA A 158 -12.26 29.25 24.53
#